data_AF-A0AAV3YIE7-F1
#
_entry.id   AF-A0AAV3YIE7-F1
#
_cell.length_a   1.000
_cell.length_b   1.000
_cell.length_c   1.000
_cell.angle_alpha   90.00
_cell.angle_beta   90.00
_cell.angle_gamma   90.00
#
_symmetry.space_group_name_H-M   'P 1'
#
loop_
_entity.id
_entity.type
_entity.pdbx_description
1 polymer ?
#
loop_
_entity_poly.entity_id
_entity_poly.type
_entity_poly.pdbx_seq_one_letter_code
_entity_poly.pdbx_strand_id
1 'polypeptide(L)'
;MTKNLGSWCTISHRGIIANMVPKPFNLGIIQVYAPTPACKDVEVEKFYGNIEKAKGYLKSQDITIIMGDFNAKVGDKSVNDVVGPNGIRTVYERGLRLVQWCQINDFNITNTWYQNQPR
;
A
#
# COMPACT_ATOMS: atom_id res chain seq x y z
N MET A 1 23.22 16.38 10.16
CA MET A 1 22.21 15.33 9.92
C MET A 1 21.09 15.95 9.10
N THR A 2 21.03 15.67 7.80
CA THR A 2 20.07 16.32 6.89
C THR A 2 18.68 15.74 7.15
N LYS A 3 17.78 16.54 7.72
CA LYS A 3 16.39 16.14 7.94
C LYS A 3 15.68 16.17 6.59
N ASN A 4 15.40 14.99 6.02
CA ASN A 4 14.70 14.85 4.74
C ASN A 4 13.17 14.77 4.89
N LEU A 5 12.63 14.93 6.10
CA LEU A 5 11.19 14.98 6.32
C LEU A 5 10.67 16.38 5.97
N GLY A 6 9.81 16.47 4.95
CA GLY A 6 9.19 17.73 4.54
C GLY A 6 7.92 18.02 5.34
N SER A 7 6.95 17.10 5.30
CA SER A 7 5.69 17.23 6.03
C SER A 7 5.10 15.85 6.34
N TRP A 8 4.16 15.81 7.28
CA TRP A 8 3.37 14.61 7.55
C TRP A 8 1.97 15.01 8.05
N CYS A 9 1.00 14.13 7.86
CA CYS A 9 -0.38 14.36 8.27
C CYS A 9 -1.07 13.02 8.59
N THR A 10 -1.99 13.03 9.56
CA THR A 10 -2.88 11.89 9.82
C THR A 10 -4.07 11.94 8.86
N ILE A 11 -4.31 10.86 8.11
CA ILE A 11 -5.48 10.75 7.22
C ILE A 11 -6.67 10.19 8.00
N SER A 12 -6.41 9.24 8.90
CA SER A 12 -7.41 8.64 9.78
C SER A 12 -6.73 7.91 10.95
N HIS A 13 -7.51 7.31 11.85
CA HIS A 13 -7.01 6.38 12.87
C HIS A 13 -6.26 5.16 12.29
N ARG A 14 -6.34 4.93 10.97
CA ARG A 14 -5.73 3.80 10.25
C ARG A 14 -4.69 4.21 9.22
N GLY A 15 -4.31 5.49 9.15
CA GLY A 15 -3.29 5.88 8.19
C GLY A 15 -2.68 7.25 8.39
N ILE A 16 -1.38 7.33 8.07
CA ILE A 16 -0.54 8.52 8.13
C ILE A 16 0.14 8.68 6.76
N ILE A 17 0.23 9.91 6.29
CA ILE A 17 1.05 10.29 5.14
C ILE A 17 2.28 11.04 5.62
N ALA A 18 3.44 10.69 5.06
CA ALA A 18 4.69 11.41 5.26
C ALA A 18 5.30 11.75 3.89
N ASN A 19 5.60 13.03 3.69
CA ASN A 19 6.32 13.51 2.53
C ASN A 19 7.81 13.66 2.88
N MET A 20 8.62 12.88 2.19
CA MET A 20 10.07 12.86 2.30
C MET A 20 10.66 13.55 1.08
N VAL A 21 11.61 14.46 1.29
CA VAL A 21 12.27 15.26 0.24
C VAL A 21 13.78 14.92 0.14
N PRO A 22 14.18 13.63 -0.01
CA PRO A 22 15.58 13.29 -0.23
C PRO A 22 15.99 13.65 -1.67
N LYS A 23 17.30 13.54 -1.94
CA LYS A 23 17.85 13.61 -3.30
C LYS A 23 18.16 12.19 -3.80
N PRO A 24 17.96 11.87 -5.08
CA PRO A 24 17.51 12.76 -6.15
C PRO A 24 15.98 12.91 -6.28
N PHE A 25 15.18 12.02 -5.68
CA PHE A 25 13.73 11.99 -5.83
C PHE A 25 13.01 12.18 -4.50
N ASN A 26 11.86 12.85 -4.53
CA ASN A 26 10.94 12.90 -3.40
C ASN A 26 10.22 11.56 -3.25
N LEU A 27 9.77 11.29 -2.02
CA LEU A 27 9.07 10.06 -1.65
C LEU A 27 7.83 10.41 -0.82
N GLY A 28 6.67 9.97 -1.29
CA GLY A 28 5.44 9.93 -0.51
C GLY A 28 5.26 8.58 0.14
N ILE A 29 5.24 8.53 1.47
CA ILE A 29 4.97 7.32 2.24
C ILE A 29 3.55 7.41 2.79
N ILE A 30 2.71 6.43 2.47
CA ILE A 30 1.38 6.27 3.04
C ILE A 30 1.41 4.99 3.89
N GLN A 31 1.45 5.17 5.21
CA GLN A 31 1.32 4.06 6.15
C GLN A 31 -0.14 3.74 6.36
N VAL A 32 -0.53 2.47 6.27
CA VAL A 32 -1.91 2.00 6.40
C VAL A 32 -2.05 0.83 7.37
N TYR A 33 -3.23 0.73 7.99
CA TYR A 33 -3.70 -0.46 8.69
C TYR A 33 -5.13 -0.78 8.27
N ALA A 34 -5.30 -1.84 7.48
CA ALA A 34 -6.58 -2.21 6.91
C ALA A 34 -7.57 -2.75 7.96
N PRO A 35 -8.88 -2.56 7.75
CA PRO A 35 -9.91 -3.20 8.56
C PRO A 35 -9.70 -4.71 8.68
N THR A 36 -10.04 -5.28 9.83
CA THR A 36 -10.00 -6.73 10.04
C THR A 36 -11.10 -7.42 9.20
N PRO A 37 -11.00 -8.74 8.97
CA PRO A 37 -12.00 -9.48 8.20
C PRO A 37 -13.44 -9.34 8.71
N ALA A 38 -13.62 -9.10 10.02
CA ALA A 38 -14.92 -8.93 10.65
C ALA A 38 -15.57 -7.54 10.44
N CYS A 39 -14.83 -6.58 9.86
CA CYS A 39 -15.37 -5.25 9.57
C CYS A 39 -16.34 -5.28 8.37
N LYS A 40 -17.38 -4.43 8.44
CA LYS A 40 -18.36 -4.22 7.36
C LYS A 40 -17.71 -3.66 6.09
N ASP A 41 -18.29 -3.93 4.93
CA ASP A 41 -17.77 -3.45 3.64
C ASP A 41 -17.63 -1.93 3.57
N VAL A 42 -18.53 -1.18 4.20
CA VAL A 42 -18.46 0.29 4.30
C VAL A 42 -17.14 0.77 4.90
N GLU A 43 -16.59 0.05 5.89
CA GLU A 43 -15.28 0.38 6.48
C GLU A 43 -14.13 0.08 5.51
N VAL A 44 -14.28 -0.92 4.65
CA VAL A 44 -13.31 -1.27 3.60
C VAL A 44 -13.34 -0.23 2.49
N GLU A 45 -14.52 0.20 2.04
CA GLU A 45 -14.65 1.30 1.08
C GLU A 45 -14.02 2.59 1.61
N LYS A 46 -14.32 2.93 2.87
CA LYS A 46 -13.75 4.10 3.53
C LYS A 46 -12.22 3.99 3.62
N PHE A 47 -11.68 2.80 3.85
CA PHE A 47 -10.24 2.56 3.87
C PHE A 47 -9.59 2.86 2.51
N TYR A 48 -10.10 2.32 1.41
CA TYR A 48 -9.56 2.62 0.07
C TYR A 48 -9.78 4.09 -0.32
N GLY A 49 -10.93 4.67 0.02
CA GLY A 49 -11.18 6.09 -0.20
C GLY A 49 -10.21 7.00 0.57
N ASN A 50 -9.75 6.60 1.75
CA ASN A 50 -8.72 7.32 2.50
C ASN A 50 -7.36 7.23 1.82
N ILE A 51 -7.01 6.08 1.22
CA ILE A 51 -5.78 5.92 0.43
C ILE A 51 -5.81 6.82 -0.80
N GLU A 52 -6.94 6.89 -1.52
CA GLU A 52 -7.06 7.78 -2.68
C GLU A 52 -6.92 9.26 -2.29
N LYS A 53 -7.57 9.66 -1.19
CA LYS A 53 -7.39 11.02 -0.64
C LYS A 53 -5.93 11.28 -0.27
N ALA A 54 -5.25 10.31 0.34
CA ALA A 54 -3.83 10.41 0.70
C ALA A 54 -2.95 10.64 -0.53
N LYS A 55 -3.16 9.84 -1.59
CA LYS A 55 -2.46 10.00 -2.87
C LYS A 55 -2.67 11.39 -3.47
N GLY A 56 -3.86 11.97 -3.33
CA GLY A 56 -4.15 13.33 -3.78
C GLY A 56 -3.30 14.44 -3.14
N TYR A 57 -2.65 14.18 -1.99
CA TYR A 57 -1.71 15.12 -1.37
C TYR A 57 -0.26 14.97 -1.87
N LEU A 58 0.04 13.91 -2.63
CA LEU A 58 1.36 13.65 -3.20
C LEU A 58 1.44 14.20 -4.62
N LYS A 59 2.64 14.58 -5.07
CA LYS A 59 2.83 14.99 -6.47
C LYS A 59 2.95 13.75 -7.34
N SER A 60 2.46 13.82 -8.57
CA SER A 60 2.52 12.70 -9.54
C SER A 60 3.94 12.22 -9.87
N GLN A 61 4.95 13.09 -9.70
CA GLN A 61 6.37 12.77 -9.91
C GLN A 61 7.06 12.18 -8.68
N ASP A 62 6.41 12.23 -7.50
CA ASP A 62 6.99 11.67 -6.28
C ASP A 62 6.88 10.14 -6.33
N ILE A 63 7.92 9.44 -5.89
CA ILE A 63 7.82 7.98 -5.72
C ILE A 63 6.80 7.73 -4.61
N THR A 64 5.79 6.91 -4.84
CA THR A 64 4.76 6.61 -3.83
C THR A 64 4.97 5.21 -3.28
N ILE A 65 5.17 5.10 -1.97
CA ILE A 65 5.20 3.84 -1.24
C ILE A 65 3.99 3.79 -0.32
N ILE A 66 3.13 2.80 -0.53
CA ILE A 66 2.05 2.48 0.39
C ILE A 66 2.47 1.25 1.18
N MET A 67 2.62 1.39 2.48
CA MET A 67 3.15 0.35 3.35
C MET A 67 2.31 0.18 4.61
N GLY A 68 2.51 -0.95 5.30
CA GLY A 68 1.74 -1.33 6.48
C GLY A 68 0.98 -2.63 6.26
N ASP A 69 -0.10 -2.81 7.00
CA ASP A 69 -0.85 -4.07 7.00
C ASP A 69 -2.15 -3.91 6.21
N PHE A 70 -2.25 -4.64 5.11
CA PHE A 70 -3.46 -4.67 4.28
C PHE A 70 -4.47 -5.76 4.70
N ASN A 71 -4.13 -6.61 5.68
CA ASN A 71 -4.96 -7.74 6.09
C ASN A 71 -5.43 -8.60 4.90
N ALA A 72 -4.54 -8.80 3.92
CA ALA A 72 -4.83 -9.43 2.64
C ALA A 72 -3.80 -10.52 2.31
N LYS A 73 -4.25 -11.61 1.68
CA LYS A 73 -3.39 -12.65 1.10
C LYS A 73 -3.70 -12.79 -0.38
N VAL A 74 -2.69 -12.57 -1.23
CA VAL A 74 -2.85 -12.41 -2.68
C VAL A 74 -2.43 -13.64 -3.50
N GLY A 75 -1.98 -14.72 -2.87
CA GLY A 75 -1.49 -15.91 -3.56
C GLY A 75 0.01 -15.86 -3.89
N ASP A 76 0.50 -16.94 -4.48
CA ASP A 76 1.86 -17.10 -5.04
C ASP A 76 1.86 -17.13 -6.58
N LYS A 77 0.69 -16.94 -7.20
CA LYS A 77 0.57 -16.86 -8.65
C LYS A 77 0.86 -15.44 -9.12
N SER A 78 1.79 -15.32 -10.06
CA SER A 78 2.09 -14.03 -10.68
C SER A 78 0.88 -13.46 -11.40
N VAL A 79 0.68 -12.15 -11.24
CA VAL A 79 -0.37 -11.38 -11.93
C VAL A 79 0.30 -10.16 -12.53
N ASN A 80 0.61 -10.24 -13.83
CA ASN A 80 1.36 -9.22 -14.58
C ASN A 80 2.57 -8.71 -13.77
N ASP A 81 2.64 -7.40 -13.57
CA ASP A 81 3.62 -6.65 -12.79
C ASP A 81 3.11 -6.29 -11.37
N VAL A 82 1.91 -6.75 -11.00
CA VAL A 82 1.29 -6.47 -9.71
C VAL A 82 1.72 -7.48 -8.65
N VAL A 83 1.57 -8.78 -8.93
CA VAL A 83 1.90 -9.85 -7.98
C VAL A 83 3.10 -10.65 -8.49
N GLY A 84 4.11 -10.79 -7.65
CA GLY A 84 5.29 -11.62 -7.89
C GLY A 84 5.11 -13.08 -7.45
N PRO A 85 6.05 -13.96 -7.79
CA PRO A 85 5.92 -15.41 -7.61
C PRO A 85 6.19 -15.90 -6.16
N ASN A 86 6.58 -15.03 -5.24
CA ASN A 86 7.02 -15.39 -3.88
C ASN A 86 5.97 -15.11 -2.80
N GLY A 87 4.71 -14.89 -3.20
CA GLY A 87 3.62 -14.69 -2.25
C GLY A 87 3.23 -15.96 -1.48
N ILE A 88 2.25 -15.83 -0.59
CA ILE A 88 1.73 -16.97 0.20
C ILE A 88 0.66 -17.66 -0.64
N ARG A 89 0.73 -18.99 -0.81
CA ARG A 89 -0.19 -19.86 -1.60
C ARG A 89 -1.70 -19.65 -1.38
N THR A 90 -2.09 -18.98 -0.31
CA THR A 90 -3.49 -18.70 0.00
C THR A 90 -3.94 -17.38 -0.60
N VAL A 91 -5.09 -17.39 -1.26
CA VAL A 91 -5.78 -16.19 -1.75
C VAL A 91 -7.05 -15.96 -0.93
N TYR A 92 -7.29 -14.73 -0.51
CA TYR A 92 -8.56 -14.29 0.09
C TYR A 92 -9.23 -13.23 -0.78
N GLU A 93 -10.54 -13.02 -0.60
CA GLU A 93 -11.30 -11.97 -1.31
C GLU A 93 -10.66 -10.59 -1.18
N ARG A 94 -10.18 -10.23 0.02
CA ARG A 94 -9.44 -8.98 0.26
C ARG A 94 -8.13 -8.90 -0.53
N GLY A 95 -7.50 -10.05 -0.77
CA GLY A 95 -6.33 -10.15 -1.64
C GLY A 95 -6.67 -9.86 -3.09
N LEU A 96 -7.74 -10.46 -3.62
CA LEU A 96 -8.21 -10.16 -4.98
C LEU A 96 -8.57 -8.68 -5.15
N ARG A 97 -9.24 -8.10 -4.15
CA ARG A 97 -9.57 -6.68 -4.13
C ARG A 97 -8.32 -5.79 -4.13
N LEU A 98 -7.31 -6.13 -3.33
CA LEU A 98 -6.03 -5.42 -3.31
C LEU A 98 -5.34 -5.50 -4.68
N VAL A 99 -5.31 -6.68 -5.30
CA VAL A 99 -4.72 -6.89 -6.64
C VAL A 99 -5.45 -6.03 -7.67
N GLN A 100 -6.78 -6.04 -7.69
CA GLN A 100 -7.57 -5.22 -8.60
C GLN A 100 -7.31 -3.73 -8.39
N TRP A 101 -7.28 -3.28 -7.12
CA TRP A 101 -6.98 -1.88 -6.80
C TRP A 101 -5.58 -1.50 -7.28
N CYS A 102 -4.58 -2.36 -7.10
CA CYS A 102 -3.22 -2.15 -7.58
C CYS A 102 -3.15 -2.10 -9.12
N GLN A 103 -3.89 -2.95 -9.83
CA GLN A 103 -3.97 -2.91 -11.30
C GLN A 103 -4.57 -1.59 -11.83
N ILE A 104 -5.59 -1.06 -11.17
CA ILE A 104 -6.23 0.20 -11.56
C ILE A 104 -5.32 1.41 -11.30
N ASN A 105 -4.44 1.30 -10.31
CA ASN A 105 -3.62 2.39 -9.81
C ASN A 105 -2.12 2.25 -10.14
N ASP A 106 -1.76 1.31 -11.03
CA ASP A 106 -0.38 1.03 -11.45
C ASP A 106 0.60 0.78 -10.29
N PHE A 107 0.19 -0.04 -9.31
CA PHE A 107 1.03 -0.43 -8.17
C PHE A 107 1.46 -1.90 -8.21
N ASN A 108 2.66 -2.15 -7.71
CA ASN A 108 3.22 -3.49 -7.51
C ASN A 108 3.18 -3.87 -6.03
N ILE A 109 2.80 -5.12 -5.73
CA ILE A 109 2.80 -5.67 -4.37
C ILE A 109 4.19 -6.23 -4.05
N THR A 110 5.09 -5.36 -3.61
CA THR A 110 6.54 -5.63 -3.50
C THR A 110 6.92 -6.84 -2.64
N ASN A 111 6.18 -7.15 -1.56
CA ASN A 111 6.48 -8.30 -0.69
C ASN A 111 6.22 -9.67 -1.34
N THR A 112 5.68 -9.70 -2.57
CA THR A 112 5.51 -10.92 -3.37
C THR A 112 6.60 -11.11 -4.43
N TRP A 113 7.42 -10.09 -4.69
CA TRP A 113 8.48 -10.13 -5.71
C TRP A 113 9.79 -10.71 -5.18
N TYR A 114 9.97 -10.73 -3.86
CA TYR A 114 11.20 -11.20 -3.22
C TYR A 114 10.90 -12.39 -2.30
N GLN A 115 11.84 -13.34 -2.22
CA GLN A 115 11.76 -14.44 -1.27
C GLN A 115 11.79 -13.87 0.15
N ASN A 116 10.74 -14.17 0.91
CA ASN A 116 10.69 -13.79 2.31
C ASN A 116 11.65 -14.67 3.12
N GLN A 117 12.36 -14.06 4.07
CA GLN A 117 13.14 -14.81 5.05
C GLN A 117 12.20 -15.77 5.81
N PRO A 118 12.67 -16.99 6.17
CA PRO A 118 11.92 -17.86 7.06
C PRO A 118 11.55 -17.08 8.34
N ARG A 119 10.29 -17.18 8.76
CA ARG A 119 9.83 -16.61 10.03
C ARG A 119 10.20 -17.52 11.19
#